data_AF-A0A6I0HCY0-F1
#
_entry.id   AF-A0A6I0HCY0-F1
#
_cell.length_a   1.000
_cell.length_b   1.000
_cell.length_c   1.000
_cell.angle_alpha   90.00
_cell.angle_beta   90.00
_cell.angle_gamma   90.00
#
_symmetry.space_group_name_H-M   'P 1'
#
loop_
_entity.id
_entity.type
_entity.pdbx_description
1 polymer ?
#
loop_
_entity_poly.entity_id
_entity_poly.type
_entity_poly.pdbx_seq_one_letter_code
_entity_poly.pdbx_strand_id
1 'polypeptide(L)'
;MGARYLLTVRFLKTDPKARYQGYTFYFREGLCWSDINTTFLKCRIKQKSIHDVKSMSIFGVCDKVPEKYILCVINSTLISYYVDTFVNNTQTFQINDARQLPIIVPTSEQLSFCSALAKAAIAQKIKGNESSNIQKQLDDFIENQIFGLV
;
A
#
# COMPACT_ATOMS: atom_id res chain seq x y z
N MET A 1 35.21 -12.32 11.52
CA MET A 1 33.95 -11.86 12.13
C MET A 1 32.70 -12.67 11.73
N GLY A 2 32.81 -13.91 11.22
CA GLY A 2 31.63 -14.66 10.72
C GLY A 2 30.99 -15.67 11.69
N ALA A 3 31.75 -16.22 12.65
CA ALA A 3 31.27 -17.33 13.49
C ALA A 3 30.37 -16.89 14.66
N ARG A 4 30.56 -15.66 15.20
CA ARG A 4 29.75 -15.15 16.33
C ARG A 4 28.31 -14.83 15.94
N TYR A 5 28.06 -14.33 14.72
CA TYR A 5 26.71 -13.95 14.27
C TYR A 5 25.80 -15.17 14.02
N LEU A 6 26.35 -16.27 13.52
CA LEU A 6 25.59 -17.50 13.23
C LEU A 6 25.07 -18.19 14.50
N LEU A 7 25.83 -18.12 15.60
CA LEU A 7 25.42 -18.63 16.91
C LEU A 7 24.27 -17.79 17.50
N THR A 8 24.31 -16.47 17.35
CA THR A 8 23.29 -15.56 17.89
C THR A 8 21.93 -15.73 17.24
N VAL A 9 21.85 -15.85 15.90
CA VAL A 9 20.55 -16.00 15.20
C VAL A 9 19.92 -17.37 15.46
N ARG A 10 20.72 -18.45 15.55
CA ARG A 10 20.21 -19.78 15.90
C ARG A 10 19.67 -19.81 17.33
N PHE A 11 20.38 -19.20 18.29
CA PHE A 11 19.95 -19.07 19.67
C PHE A 11 18.65 -18.27 19.81
N LEU A 12 18.55 -17.11 19.14
CA LEU A 12 17.34 -16.28 19.18
C LEU A 12 16.13 -16.96 18.53
N LYS A 13 16.31 -17.86 17.56
CA LYS A 13 15.19 -18.65 17.01
C LYS A 13 14.58 -19.64 18.00
N THR A 14 15.35 -20.08 18.99
CA THR A 14 14.94 -21.06 19.99
C THR A 14 14.54 -20.45 21.33
N ASP A 15 14.85 -19.18 21.56
CA ASP A 15 14.54 -18.49 22.81
C ASP A 15 13.04 -18.13 22.85
N PRO A 16 12.24 -18.66 23.80
CA PRO A 16 10.82 -18.33 23.94
C PRO A 16 10.56 -16.85 24.25
N LYS A 17 11.57 -16.09 24.69
CA LYS A 17 11.50 -14.62 24.87
C LYS A 17 11.72 -13.86 23.55
N ALA A 18 12.36 -14.46 22.56
CA ALA A 18 12.54 -13.89 21.24
C ALA A 18 11.32 -14.19 20.36
N ARG A 19 10.36 -13.26 20.34
CA ARG A 19 9.17 -13.36 19.48
C ARG A 19 9.40 -12.72 18.12
N TYR A 20 9.75 -13.54 17.12
CA TYR A 20 9.59 -13.15 15.72
C TYR A 20 8.10 -13.26 15.34
N GLN A 21 7.31 -12.21 15.57
CA GLN A 21 5.91 -12.21 15.13
C GLN A 21 5.82 -11.91 13.63
N GLY A 22 4.94 -12.64 12.93
CA GLY A 22 4.70 -12.43 11.51
C GLY A 22 5.88 -12.76 10.59
N TYR A 23 6.81 -13.62 11.02
CA TYR A 23 8.01 -13.99 10.24
C TYR A 23 7.70 -14.58 8.85
N THR A 24 6.52 -15.17 8.68
CA THR A 24 6.02 -15.66 7.39
C THR A 24 5.76 -14.54 6.38
N PHE A 25 5.65 -13.29 6.84
CA PHE A 25 5.46 -12.10 6.01
C PHE A 25 6.76 -11.36 5.73
N TYR A 26 7.87 -11.71 6.40
CA TYR A 26 9.15 -11.09 6.13
C TYR A 26 9.60 -11.36 4.70
N PHE A 27 10.20 -10.35 4.08
CA PHE A 27 10.69 -10.42 2.70
C PHE A 27 9.61 -10.78 1.67
N ARG A 28 8.34 -10.48 1.97
CA ARG A 28 7.27 -10.46 0.97
C ARG A 28 7.16 -9.07 0.37
N GLU A 29 6.86 -9.02 -0.92
CA GLU A 29 6.46 -7.79 -1.59
C GLU A 29 5.02 -7.48 -1.22
N GLY A 30 4.69 -6.21 -1.06
CA GLY A 30 3.34 -5.77 -0.73
C GLY A 30 3.17 -4.26 -0.92
N LEU A 31 2.13 -3.70 -0.34
CA LEU A 31 1.83 -2.27 -0.37
C LEU A 31 2.18 -1.60 0.95
N CYS A 32 2.64 -0.36 0.91
CA CYS A 32 2.98 0.42 2.09
C CYS A 32 2.60 1.88 1.87
N TRP A 33 2.22 2.57 2.94
CA TRP A 33 2.05 4.02 2.97
C TRP A 33 3.06 4.63 3.96
N SER A 34 3.10 5.95 4.02
CA SER A 34 3.79 6.65 5.10
C SER A 34 2.82 6.80 6.28
N ASP A 35 3.27 6.49 7.49
CA ASP A 35 2.45 6.71 8.70
C ASP A 35 2.02 8.17 8.79
N ILE A 36 2.96 9.11 8.64
CA ILE A 36 2.67 10.54 8.62
C ILE A 36 2.43 11.01 7.19
N ASN A 37 1.23 11.53 6.93
CA ASN A 37 0.84 12.14 5.66
C ASN A 37 0.74 13.66 5.83
N THR A 38 1.26 14.41 4.85
CA THR A 38 1.23 15.88 4.89
C THR A 38 0.06 16.49 4.13
N THR A 39 -0.38 15.86 3.04
CA THR A 39 -1.37 16.45 2.12
C THR A 39 -2.33 15.41 1.60
N PHE A 40 -1.82 14.37 0.95
CA PHE A 40 -2.63 13.26 0.45
C PHE A 40 -2.05 11.95 0.94
N LEU A 41 -2.94 11.00 1.23
CA LEU A 41 -2.54 9.63 1.50
C LEU A 41 -1.93 9.06 0.21
N LYS A 42 -0.70 8.56 0.31
CA LYS A 42 -0.01 7.94 -0.81
C LYS A 42 0.50 6.56 -0.45
N CYS A 43 0.28 5.64 -1.37
CA CYS A 43 0.67 4.24 -1.25
C CYS A 43 1.72 3.89 -2.30
N ARG A 44 2.66 3.01 -1.94
CA ARG A 44 3.76 2.55 -2.78
C ARG A 44 3.91 1.04 -2.70
N ILE A 45 4.43 0.45 -3.77
CA ILE A 45 4.88 -0.94 -3.74
C ILE A 45 6.15 -1.00 -2.88
N LYS A 46 6.13 -1.87 -1.88
CA LYS A 46 7.24 -2.12 -0.98
C LYS A 46 7.92 -3.42 -1.40
N GLN A 47 9.20 -3.31 -1.71
CA GLN A 47 10.04 -4.47 -2.03
C GLN A 47 10.20 -5.40 -0.82
N LYS A 48 10.71 -6.60 -1.08
CA LYS A 48 10.99 -7.62 -0.06
C LYS A 48 11.90 -7.06 1.03
N SER A 49 11.33 -6.79 2.21
CA SER A 49 12.08 -6.26 3.35
C SER A 49 11.48 -6.73 4.67
N ILE A 50 12.03 -6.24 5.78
CA ILE A 50 11.38 -6.30 7.09
C ILE A 50 10.35 -5.17 7.19
N HIS A 51 9.31 -5.37 7.99
CA HIS A 51 8.23 -4.42 8.18
C HIS A 51 8.34 -3.79 9.57
N ASP A 52 8.14 -2.48 9.63
CA ASP A 52 8.13 -1.69 10.86
C ASP A 52 6.73 -1.08 11.05
N VAL A 53 6.39 -0.68 12.28
CA VAL A 53 5.10 -0.04 12.60
C VAL A 53 4.89 1.25 11.81
N LYS A 54 5.94 1.98 11.46
CA LYS A 54 5.82 3.20 10.61
C LYS A 54 5.90 2.93 9.11
N SER A 55 6.16 1.68 8.74
CA SER A 55 6.16 1.18 7.36
C SER A 55 5.39 -0.14 7.30
N MET A 56 4.13 -0.07 7.75
CA MET A 56 3.20 -1.19 7.72
C MET A 56 3.02 -1.67 6.29
N SER A 57 2.64 -2.94 6.15
CA SER A 57 2.48 -3.52 4.83
C SER A 57 1.21 -4.32 4.72
N ILE A 58 0.50 -4.11 3.61
CA ILE A 58 -0.65 -4.92 3.20
C ILE A 58 -0.16 -5.89 2.13
N PHE A 59 -0.62 -7.13 2.25
CA PHE A 59 -0.36 -8.20 1.28
C PHE A 59 -1.69 -8.67 0.70
N GLY A 60 -1.74 -8.81 -0.62
CA GLY A 60 -2.90 -9.37 -1.30
C GLY A 60 -3.10 -10.83 -0.91
N VAL A 61 -4.33 -11.16 -0.49
CA VAL A 61 -4.75 -12.55 -0.20
C VAL A 61 -5.91 -12.99 -1.10
N CYS A 62 -6.39 -12.12 -1.98
CA CYS A 62 -7.55 -12.33 -2.83
C CYS A 62 -7.27 -11.87 -4.26
N ASP A 63 -7.45 -12.76 -5.24
CA ASP A 63 -7.18 -12.46 -6.66
C ASP A 63 -8.21 -11.49 -7.26
N LYS A 64 -9.41 -11.39 -6.68
CA LYS A 64 -10.46 -10.46 -7.13
C LYS A 64 -10.09 -8.99 -6.88
N VAL A 65 -9.21 -8.74 -5.91
CA VAL A 65 -8.79 -7.40 -5.50
C VAL A 65 -7.25 -7.39 -5.41
N PRO A 66 -6.56 -7.40 -6.57
CA PRO A 66 -5.11 -7.45 -6.60
C PRO A 66 -4.50 -6.16 -6.07
N GLU A 67 -3.26 -6.25 -5.59
CA GLU A 67 -2.55 -5.14 -4.94
C GLU A 67 -2.43 -3.89 -5.83
N LYS A 68 -2.27 -4.05 -7.15
CA LYS A 68 -2.22 -2.90 -8.06
C LYS A 68 -3.52 -2.11 -8.11
N TYR A 69 -4.66 -2.77 -7.92
CA TYR A 69 -5.94 -2.08 -7.82
C TYR A 69 -6.05 -1.31 -6.51
N ILE A 70 -5.68 -1.95 -5.39
CA ILE A 70 -5.63 -1.29 -4.07
C ILE A 70 -4.68 -0.08 -4.10
N LEU A 71 -3.53 -0.21 -4.79
CA LEU A 71 -2.60 0.88 -5.01
C LEU A 71 -3.25 2.07 -5.72
N CYS A 72 -4.03 1.83 -6.77
CA CYS A 72 -4.77 2.88 -7.48
C CYS A 72 -5.81 3.53 -6.57
N VAL A 73 -6.63 2.73 -5.88
CA VAL A 73 -7.68 3.24 -4.99
C VAL A 73 -7.08 4.13 -3.89
N ILE A 74 -6.06 3.66 -3.16
CA ILE A 74 -5.47 4.45 -2.06
C ILE A 74 -4.82 5.75 -2.55
N ASN A 75 -4.26 5.78 -3.76
CA ASN A 75 -3.59 6.97 -4.29
C ASN A 75 -4.54 8.02 -4.88
N SER A 76 -5.85 7.77 -4.93
CA SER A 76 -6.82 8.76 -5.39
C SER A 76 -7.02 9.89 -4.37
N THR A 77 -7.38 11.06 -4.88
CA THR A 77 -7.79 12.21 -4.04
C THR A 77 -9.03 11.87 -3.22
N LEU A 78 -10.01 11.19 -3.82
CA LEU A 78 -11.24 10.76 -3.15
C LEU A 78 -10.95 9.99 -1.86
N ILE A 79 -10.06 8.99 -1.90
CA ILE A 79 -9.73 8.19 -0.70
C ILE A 79 -8.98 9.01 0.34
N SER A 80 -8.11 9.93 -0.09
CA SER A 80 -7.44 10.84 0.85
C SER A 80 -8.46 11.70 1.60
N TYR A 81 -9.44 12.28 0.89
CA TYR A 81 -10.50 13.06 1.52
C TYR A 81 -11.43 12.21 2.39
N TYR A 82 -11.75 10.99 1.95
CA TYR A 82 -12.56 10.07 2.75
C TYR A 82 -11.90 9.76 4.09
N VAL A 83 -10.60 9.45 4.09
CA VAL A 83 -9.84 9.15 5.31
C VAL A 83 -9.85 10.37 6.23
N ASP A 84 -9.49 11.54 5.71
CA ASP A 84 -9.41 12.79 6.48
C ASP A 84 -10.77 13.20 7.07
N THR A 85 -11.86 12.97 6.34
CA THR A 85 -13.21 13.40 6.74
C THR A 85 -13.89 12.40 7.68
N PHE A 86 -13.77 11.11 7.41
CA PHE A 86 -14.63 10.08 8.03
C PHE A 86 -13.88 9.06 8.90
N VAL A 87 -12.58 8.88 8.70
CA VAL A 87 -11.81 7.83 9.40
C VAL A 87 -10.96 8.45 10.50
N ASN A 88 -10.04 9.34 10.11
CA ASN A 88 -9.06 9.94 11.00
C ASN A 88 -8.53 11.25 10.39
N ASN A 89 -8.80 12.37 11.07
CA ASN A 89 -8.36 13.71 10.66
C ASN A 89 -6.96 14.09 11.19
N THR A 90 -6.26 13.16 11.84
CA THR A 90 -4.88 13.35 12.24
C THR A 90 -3.92 13.05 11.08
N GLN A 91 -2.67 13.47 11.20
CA GLN A 91 -1.66 13.19 10.17
C GLN A 91 -1.23 11.71 10.11
N THR A 92 -1.65 10.87 11.05
CA THR A 92 -1.25 9.46 11.13
C THR A 92 -2.26 8.55 10.47
N PHE A 93 -1.82 7.68 9.57
CA PHE A 93 -2.65 6.64 8.96
C PHE A 93 -2.14 5.26 9.35
N GLN A 94 -2.87 4.59 10.25
CA GLN A 94 -2.48 3.30 10.82
C GLN A 94 -3.20 2.12 10.15
N ILE A 95 -2.80 0.89 10.47
CA ILE A 95 -3.44 -0.31 9.90
C ILE A 95 -4.93 -0.40 10.24
N ASN A 96 -5.35 0.13 11.40
CA ASN A 96 -6.76 0.15 11.78
C ASN A 96 -7.57 1.13 10.93
N ASP A 97 -6.96 2.22 10.48
CA ASP A 97 -7.57 3.17 9.54
C ASP A 97 -7.67 2.53 8.15
N ALA A 98 -6.61 1.84 7.72
CA ALA A 98 -6.59 1.12 6.44
C ALA A 98 -7.69 0.05 6.32
N ARG A 99 -8.12 -0.55 7.43
CA ARG A 99 -9.24 -1.52 7.47
C ARG A 99 -10.60 -0.88 7.19
N GLN A 100 -10.72 0.43 7.34
CA GLN A 100 -11.97 1.17 7.14
C GLN A 100 -12.09 1.73 5.71
N LEU A 101 -11.06 1.55 4.86
CA LEU A 101 -11.12 2.00 3.49
C LEU A 101 -12.22 1.27 2.70
N PRO A 102 -13.07 1.99 1.96
CA PRO A 102 -14.06 1.37 1.11
C PRO A 102 -13.36 0.78 -0.13
N ILE A 103 -13.43 -0.54 -0.27
CA ILE A 103 -12.87 -1.26 -1.42
C ILE A 103 -14.01 -1.97 -2.16
N ILE A 104 -14.43 -1.40 -3.29
CA ILE A 104 -15.40 -2.01 -4.19
C ILE A 104 -14.70 -3.09 -5.02
N VAL A 105 -15.34 -4.26 -5.17
CA VAL A 105 -14.80 -5.35 -6.00
C VAL A 105 -14.89 -4.94 -7.47
N PRO A 106 -13.76 -4.82 -8.19
CA PRO A 106 -13.75 -4.30 -9.55
C PRO A 106 -14.10 -5.38 -10.60
N THR A 107 -14.49 -4.92 -11.79
CA THR A 107 -14.59 -5.77 -12.99
C THR A 107 -13.21 -6.04 -13.60
N SER A 108 -13.11 -7.04 -14.48
CA SER A 108 -11.85 -7.36 -15.17
C SER A 108 -11.33 -6.19 -16.02
N GLU A 109 -12.22 -5.38 -16.60
CA GLU A 109 -11.85 -4.19 -17.38
C GLU A 109 -11.26 -3.11 -16.48
N GLN A 110 -11.89 -2.84 -15.33
CA GLN A 110 -11.41 -1.90 -14.32
C GLN A 110 -10.03 -2.32 -13.78
N LEU A 111 -9.83 -3.62 -13.53
CA LEU A 111 -8.54 -4.17 -13.13
C LEU A 111 -7.44 -3.94 -14.18
N SER A 112 -7.77 -4.19 -15.45
CA SER A 112 -6.85 -3.97 -16.56
C SER A 112 -6.43 -2.50 -16.65
N PHE A 113 -7.40 -1.59 -16.55
CA PHE A 113 -7.17 -0.15 -16.55
C PHE A 113 -6.26 0.28 -15.39
N CYS A 114 -6.58 -0.08 -14.15
CA CYS A 114 -5.74 0.22 -12.99
C CYS A 114 -4.33 -0.36 -13.14
N SER A 115 -4.19 -1.58 -13.64
CA SER A 115 -2.86 -2.16 -13.85
C SER A 115 -2.06 -1.40 -14.91
N ALA A 116 -2.69 -0.92 -15.99
CA ALA A 116 -2.00 -0.14 -17.01
C ALA A 116 -1.58 1.23 -16.47
N LEU A 117 -2.49 1.91 -15.76
CA LEU A 117 -2.26 3.21 -15.17
C LEU A 117 -1.15 3.17 -14.11
N ALA A 118 -1.18 2.18 -13.21
CA ALA A 118 -0.13 1.98 -12.21
C ALA A 118 1.25 1.76 -12.85
N LYS A 119 1.33 0.94 -13.91
CA LYS A 119 2.59 0.73 -14.65
C LYS A 119 3.11 2.03 -15.26
N ALA A 120 2.22 2.81 -15.88
CA ALA A 120 2.58 4.11 -16.47
C ALA A 120 3.09 5.09 -15.40
N ALA A 121 2.38 5.19 -14.27
CA ALA A 121 2.76 6.04 -13.14
C ALA A 121 4.15 5.68 -12.59
N ILE A 122 4.41 4.38 -12.37
CA ILE A 122 5.70 3.89 -11.88
C ILE A 122 6.81 4.21 -12.89
N ALA A 123 6.57 3.99 -14.18
CA ALA A 123 7.55 4.28 -15.22
C ALA A 123 7.90 5.77 -15.31
N GLN A 124 6.92 6.66 -15.14
CA GLN A 124 7.17 8.11 -15.09
C GLN A 124 7.95 8.52 -13.85
N LYS A 125 7.59 7.96 -12.68
CA LYS A 125 8.30 8.23 -11.43
C LYS A 125 9.76 7.80 -11.46
N ILE A 126 10.08 6.68 -12.11
CA ILE A 126 11.47 6.23 -12.33
C ILE A 126 12.25 7.21 -13.21
N LYS A 127 11.58 7.84 -14.19
CA LYS A 127 12.19 8.86 -15.06
C LYS A 127 12.34 10.23 -14.38
N GLY A 128 11.81 10.40 -13.16
CA GLY A 128 11.81 11.69 -12.45
C GLY A 128 10.79 12.70 -12.98
N ASN A 129 9.81 12.26 -13.79
CA ASN A 129 8.75 13.11 -14.31
C ASN A 129 7.47 12.91 -13.49
N GLU A 130 7.01 13.96 -12.81
CA GLU A 130 5.68 13.98 -12.18
C GLU A 130 4.67 14.53 -13.21
N SER A 131 3.78 13.68 -13.73
CA SER A 131 2.72 14.11 -14.67
C SER A 131 1.39 14.25 -13.95
N SER A 132 0.87 15.48 -13.88
CA SER A 132 -0.48 15.77 -13.35
C SER A 132 -1.60 15.06 -14.13
N ASN A 133 -1.35 14.66 -15.39
CA ASN A 133 -2.34 13.99 -16.22
C ASN A 133 -2.70 12.59 -15.71
N ILE A 134 -1.71 11.80 -15.25
CA ILE A 134 -1.98 10.45 -14.73
C ILE A 134 -2.80 10.52 -13.45
N GLN A 135 -2.49 11.47 -12.56
CA GLN A 135 -3.24 11.64 -11.32
C GLN A 135 -4.70 12.02 -11.64
N LYS A 136 -4.92 12.96 -12.58
CA LYS A 136 -6.28 13.32 -13.01
C LYS A 136 -7.04 12.12 -13.60
N GLN A 137 -6.41 11.33 -14.48
CA GLN A 137 -7.02 10.12 -15.04
C GLN A 137 -7.37 9.09 -13.97
N LEU A 138 -6.53 8.96 -12.93
CA LEU A 138 -6.80 8.10 -11.79
C LEU A 138 -8.03 8.58 -11.04
N ASP A 139 -8.07 9.88 -10.69
CA ASP A 139 -9.14 10.45 -9.89
C ASP A 139 -10.48 10.37 -10.65
N ASP A 140 -10.53 10.78 -11.92
CA ASP A 140 -11.72 10.66 -12.78
C ASP A 140 -12.22 9.20 -12.87
N PHE A 141 -11.31 8.23 -12.98
CA PHE A 141 -11.68 6.82 -13.04
C PHE A 141 -12.23 6.30 -11.70
N ILE A 142 -11.58 6.63 -10.59
CA ILE A 142 -12.01 6.17 -9.26
C ILE A 142 -13.37 6.78 -8.90
N GLU A 143 -13.56 8.08 -9.10
CA GLU A 143 -14.81 8.76 -8.79
C GLU A 143 -15.97 8.25 -9.66
N ASN A 144 -15.77 8.16 -10.97
CA ASN A 144 -16.86 7.90 -11.91
C ASN A 144 -17.13 6.40 -12.12
N GLN A 145 -16.07 5.60 -12.26
CA GLN A 145 -16.20 4.20 -12.68
C GLN A 145 -16.19 3.22 -11.51
N ILE A 146 -15.55 3.56 -10.39
CA ILE A 146 -15.52 2.70 -9.20
C ILE A 146 -16.63 3.08 -8.22
N PHE A 147 -16.71 4.36 -7.84
CA PHE A 147 -17.65 4.83 -6.83
C PHE A 147 -18.95 5.39 -7.39
N GLY A 148 -19.01 5.74 -8.68
CA GLY A 148 -20.24 6.22 -9.33
C GLY A 148 -20.74 7.56 -8.80
N LEU A 149 -19.83 8.50 -8.51
CA LEU A 149 -20.14 9.80 -7.87
C LEU A 149 -20.54 10.91 -8.85
N VAL A 150 -20.88 10.58 -10.10
CA VAL A 150 -21.25 11.52 -11.17
C VAL A 150 -22.50 11.08 -11.91
#